data_AF-A0A645JHT3-F1
#
_entry.id   AF-A0A645JHT3-F1
#
_cell.length_a   1.000
_cell.length_b   1.000
_cell.length_c   1.000
_cell.angle_alpha   90.00
_cell.angle_beta   90.00
_cell.angle_gamma   90.00
#
_symmetry.space_group_name_H-M   'P 1'
#
loop_
_entity.id
_entity.type
_entity.pdbx_description
1 polymer ?
#
loop_
_entity_poly.entity_id
_entity_poly.type
_entity_poly.pdbx_seq_one_letter_code
_entity_poly.pdbx_strand_id
1 'polypeptide(L)' 'MKMADGLKILAVDGVDPNTDTIRSGSYPFLNNYYVVCSTQPAESTQVLYDWILFDEGQKLVAQEGYVSVSAVEETAQK' A
#
# COMPACT_ATOMS: atom_id res chain seq x y z
N MET A 1 2.27 2.32 -10.99
CA MET A 1 3.32 3.37 -11.03
C MET A 1 3.73 3.64 -12.47
N LYS A 2 3.71 4.89 -12.93
CA LYS A 2 4.23 5.25 -14.26
C LYS A 2 5.64 5.82 -14.08
N MET A 3 6.64 5.17 -14.65
CA MET A 3 8.04 5.58 -14.52
C MET A 3 8.30 6.85 -15.34
N ALA A 4 9.05 7.79 -14.77
CA ALA A 4 9.61 8.91 -15.53
C ALA A 4 10.78 8.42 -16.39
N ASP A 5 10.94 9.01 -17.57
CA ASP A 5 12.03 8.65 -18.48
C ASP A 5 13.40 8.86 -17.82
N GLY A 6 14.26 7.85 -17.93
CA GLY A 6 15.62 7.86 -17.37
C GLY A 6 15.74 7.34 -15.93
N LEU A 7 14.63 7.01 -15.26
CA LEU A 7 14.67 6.40 -13.93
C LEU A 7 14.90 4.89 -14.02
N LYS A 8 15.87 4.36 -13.27
CA LYS A 8 16.11 2.93 -13.12
C LYS A 8 15.74 2.49 -11.71
N ILE A 9 14.92 1.46 -11.62
CA ILE A 9 14.66 0.74 -10.38
C ILE A 9 15.82 -0.23 -10.15
N LEU A 10 16.34 -0.25 -8.93
CA LEU A 10 17.45 -1.14 -8.54
C LEU A 10 16.94 -2.15 -7.52
N ALA A 11 17.41 -3.38 -7.66
CA ALA A 11 17.34 -4.36 -6.58
C ALA A 11 18.29 -3.94 -5.45
N VAL A 12 17.88 -4.23 -4.21
CA VAL A 12 18.71 -4.02 -3.01
C VAL A 12 18.82 -5.37 -2.33
N ASP A 13 20.06 -5.78 -2.02
CA ASP A 13 20.36 -7.11 -1.46
C ASP A 13 19.79 -8.28 -2.29
N GLY A 14 19.69 -8.08 -3.61
CA GLY A 14 19.12 -9.07 -4.54
C GLY A 14 17.59 -9.12 -4.55
N VAL A 15 16.90 -8.21 -3.86
CA VAL A 15 15.43 -8.12 -3.81
C VAL A 15 14.96 -6.96 -4.68
N ASP A 16 14.11 -7.26 -5.66
CA ASP A 16 13.44 -6.24 -6.48
C ASP A 16 12.30 -5.57 -5.71
N PRO A 17 12.09 -4.25 -5.83
CA PRO A 17 10.94 -3.59 -5.24
C PRO A 17 9.70 -3.88 -6.09
N ASN A 18 8.75 -4.59 -5.52
CA ASN A 18 7.43 -4.83 -6.09
C ASN A 18 6.38 -4.94 -4.97
N THR A 19 5.13 -5.04 -5.37
CA THR A 19 3.98 -5.13 -4.46
C THR A 19 4.14 -6.21 -3.37
N ASP A 20 4.69 -7.38 -3.71
CA ASP A 20 4.82 -8.49 -2.76
C ASP A 20 6.04 -8.36 -1.86
N THR A 21 7.18 -7.91 -2.39
CA THR A 21 8.40 -7.71 -1.60
C THR A 21 8.27 -6.53 -0.64
N ILE A 22 7.55 -5.48 -1.03
CA ILE A 22 7.22 -4.33 -0.18
C ILE A 22 6.23 -4.75 0.91
N ARG A 23 5.15 -5.47 0.57
CA ARG A 23 4.13 -5.89 1.55
C ARG A 23 4.68 -6.89 2.56
N SER A 24 5.48 -7.87 2.11
CA SER A 24 6.13 -8.84 3.00
C SER A 24 7.24 -8.23 3.85
N GLY A 25 7.73 -7.05 3.47
CA GLY A 25 8.85 -6.37 4.08
C GLY A 25 10.22 -6.97 3.75
N SER A 26 10.30 -7.83 2.73
CA SER A 26 11.57 -8.40 2.26
C SER A 26 12.40 -7.40 1.46
N TYR A 27 11.78 -6.39 0.85
CA TYR A 27 12.51 -5.25 0.30
C TYR A 27 12.93 -4.31 1.44
N PRO A 28 14.22 -3.99 1.60
CA PRO A 28 14.73 -3.35 2.83
C PRO A 28 14.35 -1.88 3.01
N PHE A 29 13.94 -1.19 1.93
CA PHE A 29 13.54 0.22 2.00
C PHE A 29 12.03 0.35 1.91
N LEU A 30 11.40 0.53 3.07
CA LEU A 30 9.95 0.65 3.23
C LEU A 30 9.63 1.98 3.91
N ASN A 31 8.47 2.54 3.58
CA ASN A 31 7.91 3.68 4.31
C ASN A 31 6.44 3.39 4.63
N ASN A 32 6.18 3.00 5.88
CA ASN A 32 4.83 2.65 6.32
C ASN A 32 4.02 3.93 6.63
N TYR A 33 2.76 3.92 6.21
CA TYR A 33 1.79 4.95 6.54
C TYR A 33 0.86 4.43 7.64
N TYR A 34 0.61 5.27 8.63
CA TYR A 34 -0.18 4.89 9.81
C TYR A 34 -1.40 5.80 9.95
N VAL A 35 -2.53 5.20 10.32
CA VAL A 35 -3.66 5.92 10.89
C VAL A 35 -3.51 5.88 12.41
N VAL A 36 -3.47 7.05 13.05
CA VAL A 36 -3.35 7.18 14.50
C VAL A 36 -4.64 7.80 15.04
N CYS A 37 -5.29 7.08 15.95
CA CYS A 37 -6.51 7.53 16.62
C CYS A 37 -6.42 7.26 18.14
N SER A 38 -7.37 7.78 18.91
CA SER A 38 -7.48 7.48 20.35
C SER A 38 -7.80 6.00 20.57
N THR A 39 -7.47 5.47 21.74
CA THR A 39 -7.85 4.11 22.16
C THR A 39 -9.37 3.89 22.18
N GLN A 40 -10.13 4.97 22.30
CA GLN A 40 -11.59 5.01 22.16
C GLN A 40 -11.94 6.10 21.15
N PRO A 41 -11.97 5.78 19.85
CA PRO A 41 -12.32 6.74 18.82
C PRO A 41 -13.83 7.04 18.82
N ALA A 42 -14.22 8.20 18.31
CA ALA A 42 -15.63 8.45 17.98
C ALA A 42 -16.09 7.48 16.88
N GLU A 43 -17.38 7.18 16.83
CA GLU A 43 -17.97 6.27 15.83
C GLU A 43 -17.58 6.67 14.39
N SER A 44 -17.65 7.96 14.07
CA SER A 44 -17.25 8.47 12.75
C SER A 44 -15.79 8.19 12.40
N THR A 45 -14.90 8.20 13.40
CA THR A 45 -13.48 7.89 13.21
C THR A 45 -13.29 6.39 12.99
N GLN A 46 -14.01 5.55 13.74
CA GLN A 46 -13.98 4.10 13.57
C GLN A 46 -14.47 3.69 12.18
N VAL A 47 -15.58 4.27 11.70
CA VAL A 47 -16.12 4.02 10.36
C VAL A 47 -15.10 4.29 9.27
N LEU A 48 -14.37 5.41 9.35
CA LEU A 48 -13.34 5.73 8.37
C LEU A 48 -12.12 4.80 8.48
N TYR A 49 -11.68 4.50 9.70
CA TYR A 49 -10.57 3.56 9.93
C TYR A 49 -10.88 2.18 9.33
N ASP A 50 -12.08 1.65 9.59
CA ASP A 50 -12.51 0.36 9.06
C ASP A 50 -12.63 0.39 7.54
N TRP A 51 -13.22 1.45 6.97
CA TRP A 51 -13.36 1.58 5.52
C TRP A 51 -12.00 1.61 4.80
N ILE A 52 -10.99 2.29 5.35
CA ILE A 52 -9.62 2.30 4.79
C ILE A 52 -9.05 0.87 4.73
N LEU A 53 -9.36 0.03 5.72
CA LEU A 53 -8.86 -1.34 5.82
C LEU A 53 -9.69 -2.38 5.07
N PHE A 54 -10.93 -2.07 4.71
CA PHE A 54 -11.78 -2.91 3.87
C PHE A 54 -11.33 -2.93 2.41
N ASP A 55 -11.91 -3.85 1.64
CA ASP A 55 -11.54 -4.13 0.25
C ASP A 55 -11.56 -2.88 -0.63
N GLU A 56 -12.56 -2.01 -0.48
CA GLU A 56 -12.66 -0.76 -1.25
C GLU A 56 -11.52 0.20 -0.93
N GLY A 57 -11.20 0.39 0.36
CA GLY A 57 -10.09 1.23 0.79
C GLY A 57 -8.74 0.70 0.31
N GLN A 58 -8.52 -0.62 0.41
CA GLN A 58 -7.29 -1.25 -0.08
C GLN A 58 -7.14 -1.17 -1.60
N LYS A 59 -8.25 -1.30 -2.35
CA LYS A 59 -8.27 -1.08 -3.81
C LYS A 59 -7.88 0.35 -4.17
N LEU A 60 -8.42 1.34 -3.47
CA LEU A 60 -8.06 2.74 -3.68
C LEU A 60 -6.56 2.98 -3.43
N VAL A 61 -6.02 2.47 -2.32
CA VAL A 61 -4.59 2.58 -2.00
C VAL A 61 -3.71 2.04 -3.14
N ALA A 62 -4.06 0.87 -3.69
CA ALA A 62 -3.35 0.29 -4.82
C ALA A 62 -3.47 1.12 -6.11
N GLN A 63 -4.68 1.63 -6.41
CA GLN A 63 -4.94 2.48 -7.57
C GLN A 63 -4.12 3.79 -7.55
N GLU A 64 -3.95 4.39 -6.38
CA GLU A 64 -3.13 5.59 -6.18
C GLU A 64 -1.61 5.31 -6.22
N GLY A 65 -1.20 4.05 -6.42
CA GLY A 65 0.19 3.65 -6.61
C GLY A 65 0.94 3.30 -5.33
N TYR A 66 0.24 3.12 -4.21
CA TYR A 66 0.81 2.59 -2.97
C TYR A 66 0.70 1.06 -2.91
N VAL A 67 1.42 0.46 -1.97
CA VAL A 67 1.28 -0.96 -1.65
C VAL A 67 0.29 -1.12 -0.50
N SER A 68 -0.84 -1.76 -0.79
CA SER A 68 -1.88 -2.11 0.19
C SER A 68 -1.39 -3.14 1.20
N VAL A 69 -1.92 -3.09 2.43
CA VAL A 69 -1.59 -4.06 3.49
C VAL A 69 -2.18 -5.44 3.19
N SER A 70 -3.33 -5.48 2.53
CA SER A 70 -3.93 -6.72 2.01
C SER A 70 -3.57 -6.94 0.55
N ALA A 71 -3.48 -8.19 0.11
CA ALA A 71 -3.43 -8.49 -1.32
C ALA A 71 -4.73 -8.04 -1.98
N VAL A 72 -4.63 -7.31 -3.09
CA VAL A 72 -5.77 -6.86 -3.88
C VAL A 72 -5.69 -7.60 -5.21
N GLU A 73 -6.78 -8.23 -5.63
CA GLU A 73 -6.86 -8.77 -6.98
C GLU A 73 -6.76 -7.60 -7.97
N GLU A 74 -5.68 -7.56 -8.75
CA GLU A 74 -5.54 -6.63 -9.87
C GLU A 74 -6.61 -6.97 -10.90
N THR A 75 -7.75 -6.26 -10.85
CA THR A 75 -8.62 -6.16 -12.01
C THR A 75 -7.84 -5.42 -13.08
N ALA A 76 -7.33 -6.18 -14.06
CA ALA A 76 -6.66 -5.64 -15.24
C ALA A 76 -7.52 -4.53 -15.85
N GLN A 77 -7.16 -3.27 -15.55
CA GLN A 77 -7.72 -2.11 -16.21
C GLN A 77 -7.17 -2.10 -17.63
N LYS A 78 -8.07 -2.36 -18.57
CA LYS A 78 -7.85 -2.34 -20.02
C LYS A 78 -7.94 -0.92 -20.54
#